data_AF-A0A0G4JT80-F1
#
_entry.id   AF-A0A0G4JT80-F1
#
_cell.length_a   1.000
_cell.length_b   1.000
_cell.length_c   1.000
_cell.angle_alpha   90.00
_cell.angle_beta   90.00
_cell.angle_gamma   90.00
#
_symmetry.space_group_name_H-M   'P 1'
#
loop_
_entity.id
_entity.type
_entity.pdbx_description
1 polymer ?
#
loop_
_entity_poly.entity_id
_entity_poly.type
_entity_poly.pdbx_seq_one_letter_code
_entity_poly.pdbx_strand_id
1 'polypeptide(L)'
;MISKKPKIKVSSVIKFILKILLLMFITLVIVAIIEMIYTSTRNYLGYCTWDNQRMGKRYTTQERLDIAIAKYLQYQITDDYLEIRKAERINSDDFDELEQRFILIQYNSKEAFIKENPACCERTWGLVEGPVFDLWERTDGIGDGMFDFRHKIRYIDKKHNTYKEIFSKYIYYQVNNCGYALGLSLT
;
A
#
# COMPACT_ATOMS: atom_id res chain seq x y z
N MET A 1 -78.01 -25.17 14.19
CA MET A 1 -77.01 -24.49 13.35
C MET A 1 -75.62 -24.80 13.89
N ILE A 2 -74.87 -25.73 13.27
CA ILE A 2 -73.50 -26.03 13.68
C ILE A 2 -72.56 -25.14 12.85
N SER A 3 -71.94 -24.17 13.52
CA SER A 3 -70.95 -23.27 12.91
C SER A 3 -69.70 -24.07 12.51
N LYS A 4 -69.47 -24.22 11.21
CA LYS A 4 -68.21 -24.79 10.69
C LYS A 4 -67.10 -23.76 10.91
N LYS A 5 -66.32 -23.91 11.99
CA LYS A 5 -65.07 -23.16 12.16
C LYS A 5 -64.17 -23.38 10.93
N PRO A 6 -63.63 -22.32 10.31
CA PRO A 6 -62.76 -22.48 9.15
C PRO A 6 -61.48 -23.18 9.62
N LYS A 7 -61.25 -24.41 9.15
CA LYS A 7 -59.93 -25.04 9.22
C LYS A 7 -59.03 -24.22 8.31
N ILE A 8 -58.29 -23.26 8.87
CA ILE A 8 -57.16 -22.65 8.18
C ILE A 8 -56.31 -23.85 7.74
N LYS A 9 -56.29 -24.13 6.43
CA LYS A 9 -55.54 -25.27 5.89
C LYS A 9 -54.09 -25.03 6.30
N VAL A 10 -53.50 -25.93 7.08
CA VAL A 10 -52.11 -25.86 7.56
C VAL A 10 -51.15 -25.52 6.40
N SER A 11 -51.47 -25.97 5.18
CA SER A 11 -50.81 -25.59 3.92
C SER A 11 -50.75 -24.07 3.64
N SER A 12 -51.79 -23.31 3.97
CA SER A 12 -51.85 -21.85 3.79
C SER A 12 -50.92 -21.11 4.76
N VAL A 13 -50.85 -21.57 6.02
CA VAL A 13 -49.95 -21.00 7.04
C VAL A 13 -48.49 -21.32 6.70
N ILE A 14 -48.20 -22.56 6.29
CA ILE A 14 -46.86 -22.98 5.86
C ILE A 14 -46.41 -22.15 4.64
N LYS A 15 -47.27 -21.94 3.64
CA LYS A 15 -46.94 -21.10 2.47
C LYS A 15 -46.67 -19.65 2.85
N PHE A 16 -47.39 -19.12 3.83
CA PHE A 16 -47.18 -17.75 4.32
C PHE A 16 -45.83 -17.62 5.04
N ILE A 17 -45.48 -18.55 5.92
CA ILE A 17 -44.18 -18.59 6.61
C ILE A 17 -43.02 -18.72 5.62
N LEU A 18 -43.14 -19.61 4.63
CA LEU A 18 -42.12 -19.78 3.58
C LEU A 18 -41.87 -18.50 2.78
N LYS A 19 -42.91 -17.71 2.51
CA LYS A 19 -42.76 -16.40 1.83
C LYS A 19 -42.01 -15.39 2.70
N ILE A 20 -42.26 -15.36 4.01
CA ILE A 20 -41.54 -14.48 4.94
C ILE A 20 -40.06 -14.88 5.01
N LEU A 21 -39.77 -16.17 5.14
CA LEU A 21 -38.39 -16.67 5.19
C LEU A 21 -37.64 -16.38 3.89
N LEU A 22 -38.29 -16.55 2.74
CA LEU A 22 -37.71 -16.22 1.44
C LEU A 22 -37.41 -14.71 1.34
N LEU A 23 -38.32 -13.85 1.80
CA LEU A 23 -38.11 -12.41 1.81
C LEU A 23 -36.93 -12.02 2.70
N MET A 24 -36.84 -12.58 3.91
CA MET A 24 -35.73 -12.34 4.83
C MET A 24 -34.39 -12.76 4.22
N PHE A 25 -34.34 -13.93 3.57
CA PHE A 25 -33.15 -14.42 2.89
C PHE A 25 -32.72 -13.49 1.75
N ILE A 26 -33.66 -13.06 0.90
CA ILE A 26 -33.37 -12.11 -0.19
C ILE A 26 -32.82 -10.79 0.38
N THR A 27 -33.41 -10.25 1.44
CA THR A 27 -32.92 -9.03 2.08
C THR A 27 -31.50 -9.19 2.64
N LEU A 28 -31.20 -10.31 3.29
CA LEU A 28 -29.84 -10.59 3.80
C LEU A 28 -28.82 -10.68 2.66
N VAL A 29 -29.17 -11.33 1.55
CA VAL A 29 -28.30 -11.42 0.37
C VAL A 29 -28.06 -10.04 -0.24
N ILE A 30 -29.10 -9.20 -0.37
CA ILE A 30 -28.96 -7.83 -0.87
C ILE A 30 -28.03 -7.01 0.02
N VAL A 31 -28.20 -7.08 1.35
CA VAL A 31 -27.32 -6.36 2.29
C VAL A 31 -25.88 -6.86 2.17
N ALA A 32 -25.67 -8.17 2.12
CA ALA A 32 -24.32 -8.75 1.97
C ALA A 32 -23.66 -8.35 0.64
N ILE A 33 -24.42 -8.29 -0.46
CA ILE A 33 -23.91 -7.82 -1.75
C ILE A 33 -23.56 -6.33 -1.69
N ILE A 34 -24.41 -5.50 -1.09
CA ILE A 34 -24.13 -4.06 -0.91
C ILE A 34 -22.88 -3.87 -0.05
N GLU A 35 -22.74 -4.59 1.06
CA GLU A 35 -21.55 -4.52 1.91
C GLU A 35 -20.30 -5.02 1.19
N MET A 36 -20.40 -6.11 0.42
CA MET A 36 -19.29 -6.65 -0.36
C MET A 36 -18.86 -5.68 -1.46
N ILE A 37 -19.80 -5.10 -2.22
CA ILE A 37 -19.52 -4.07 -3.24
C ILE A 37 -18.93 -2.84 -2.55
N TYR A 38 -19.54 -2.35 -1.47
CA TYR A 38 -19.04 -1.18 -0.76
C TYR A 38 -17.64 -1.39 -0.20
N THR A 39 -17.36 -2.55 0.37
CA THR A 39 -16.03 -2.91 0.92
C THR A 39 -15.02 -3.14 -0.20
N SER A 40 -15.41 -3.86 -1.26
CA SER A 40 -14.55 -4.14 -2.42
C SER A 40 -14.21 -2.85 -3.16
N THR A 41 -15.20 -2.02 -3.49
CA THR A 41 -14.99 -0.71 -4.11
C THR A 41 -14.13 0.19 -3.23
N ARG A 42 -14.27 0.17 -1.90
CA ARG A 42 -13.39 0.93 -0.98
C ARG A 42 -11.95 0.41 -0.94
N ASN A 43 -11.75 -0.90 -1.00
CA ASN A 43 -10.41 -1.51 -1.02
C ASN A 43 -9.72 -1.35 -2.39
N TYR A 44 -10.49 -1.41 -3.47
CA TYR A 44 -9.98 -1.29 -4.83
C TYR A 44 -9.61 0.14 -5.21
N LEU A 45 -10.28 1.11 -4.58
CA LEU A 45 -10.10 2.50 -4.91
C LEU A 45 -8.85 3.08 -4.21
N GLY A 46 -8.57 2.77 -2.94
CA GLY A 46 -7.49 3.48 -2.22
C GLY A 46 -7.87 4.93 -1.88
N TYR A 47 -9.18 5.21 -1.79
CA TYR A 47 -9.68 6.58 -1.71
C TYR A 47 -9.85 7.01 -0.26
N CYS A 48 -9.11 8.05 0.13
CA CYS A 48 -9.34 8.80 1.36
C CYS A 48 -10.72 9.45 1.22
N THR A 49 -11.75 8.90 1.85
CA THR A 49 -13.04 9.57 1.96
C THR A 49 -12.92 10.74 2.95
N TRP A 50 -13.69 11.81 2.72
CA TRP A 50 -13.69 13.08 3.47
C TRP A 50 -13.85 13.01 5.00
N ASP A 51 -14.19 11.84 5.54
CA ASP A 51 -14.41 11.62 6.98
C ASP A 51 -13.13 11.13 7.68
N ASN A 52 -12.36 12.09 8.22
CA ASN A 52 -11.15 11.85 9.02
C ASN A 52 -11.43 11.05 10.32
N GLN A 53 -12.67 10.96 10.80
CA GLN A 53 -12.99 10.31 12.08
C GLN A 53 -13.23 8.82 11.96
N ARG A 54 -13.67 8.32 10.80
CA ARG A 54 -14.04 6.92 10.65
C ARG A 54 -12.99 6.05 9.96
N MET A 55 -12.21 6.56 8.99
CA MET A 55 -11.55 5.68 8.01
C MET A 55 -10.12 6.05 7.57
N GLY A 56 -9.47 7.04 8.18
CA GLY A 56 -8.03 7.28 8.01
C GLY A 56 -7.63 8.74 7.90
N LYS A 57 -6.37 9.05 8.21
CA LYS A 57 -5.77 10.37 7.99
C LYS A 57 -5.25 10.44 6.55
N ARG A 58 -5.63 11.49 5.82
CA ARG A 58 -4.97 11.84 4.55
C ARG A 58 -3.57 12.37 4.83
N TYR A 59 -2.56 11.73 4.27
CA TYR A 59 -1.18 12.18 4.46
C TYR A 59 -0.83 13.35 3.55
N THR A 60 -0.12 14.33 4.09
CA THR A 60 0.56 15.36 3.32
C THR A 60 1.67 14.75 2.47
N THR A 61 2.17 15.48 1.46
CA THR A 61 3.34 15.03 0.69
C THR A 61 4.56 14.78 1.56
N GLN A 62 4.78 15.63 2.58
CA GLN A 62 5.89 15.45 3.51
C GLN A 62 5.72 14.19 4.35
N GLU A 63 4.52 13.91 4.88
CA GLU A 63 4.28 12.67 5.64
C GLU A 63 4.44 11.42 4.77
N ARG A 64 4.03 11.47 3.50
CA ARG A 64 4.24 10.36 2.56
C ARG A 64 5.73 10.15 2.28
N LEU A 65 6.49 11.23 2.12
CA LEU A 65 7.94 11.16 1.96
C LEU A 65 8.61 10.56 3.21
N ASP A 66 8.15 10.97 4.39
CA ASP A 66 8.66 10.46 5.67
C ASP A 66 8.41 8.95 5.82
N ILE A 67 7.20 8.49 5.47
CA ILE A 67 6.84 7.06 5.44
C ILE A 67 7.71 6.30 4.44
N ALA A 68 7.93 6.87 3.25
CA ALA A 68 8.73 6.24 2.22
C ALA A 68 10.20 6.10 2.65
N ILE A 69 10.81 7.15 3.22
CA ILE A 69 12.18 7.09 3.75
C ILE A 69 12.26 6.07 4.89
N ALA A 70 11.30 6.06 5.81
CA ALA A 70 11.28 5.08 6.91
C ALA A 70 11.22 3.63 6.38
N LYS A 71 10.39 3.39 5.36
CA LYS A 71 10.32 2.09 4.69
C LYS A 71 11.63 1.73 3.99
N TYR A 72 12.24 2.68 3.28
CA TYR A 72 13.57 2.47 2.70
C TYR A 72 14.58 2.07 3.77
N LEU A 73 14.68 2.81 4.87
CA LEU A 73 15.63 2.51 5.95
C LEU A 73 15.41 1.11 6.55
N GLN A 74 14.16 0.64 6.61
CA GLN A 74 13.84 -0.72 7.06
C GLN A 74 14.37 -1.81 6.11
N TYR A 75 14.32 -1.56 4.80
CA TYR A 75 14.72 -2.53 3.76
C TYR A 75 16.06 -2.21 3.10
N GLN A 76 16.79 -1.23 3.63
CA GLN A 76 17.98 -0.65 3.01
C GLN A 76 18.99 -1.72 2.61
N ILE A 77 19.24 -2.69 3.48
CA ILE A 77 20.24 -3.75 3.23
C ILE A 77 19.91 -4.52 1.95
N THR A 78 18.67 -4.99 1.85
CA THR A 78 18.22 -5.79 0.70
C THR A 78 18.23 -4.95 -0.57
N ASP A 79 17.65 -3.75 -0.53
CA ASP A 79 17.51 -2.90 -1.70
C ASP A 79 18.86 -2.39 -2.23
N ASP A 80 19.77 -1.99 -1.33
CA ASP A 80 21.09 -1.50 -1.71
C ASP A 80 21.99 -2.62 -2.27
N TYR A 81 21.93 -3.84 -1.73
CA TYR A 81 22.68 -4.97 -2.29
C TYR A 81 22.20 -5.36 -3.68
N LEU A 82 20.90 -5.25 -3.97
CA LEU A 82 20.38 -5.50 -5.31
C LEU A 82 20.92 -4.49 -6.32
N GLU A 83 21.09 -3.23 -5.93
CA GLU A 83 21.71 -2.21 -6.78
C GLU A 83 23.22 -2.43 -6.95
N ILE A 84 23.93 -2.79 -5.87
CA ILE A 84 25.37 -3.14 -5.91
C ILE A 84 25.58 -4.32 -6.86
N ARG A 85 24.77 -5.36 -6.76
CA ARG A 85 24.83 -6.54 -7.64
C ARG A 85 24.76 -6.16 -9.12
N LYS A 86 23.83 -5.28 -9.48
CA LYS A 86 23.68 -4.77 -10.85
C LYS A 86 24.89 -3.91 -11.26
N ALA A 87 25.36 -3.04 -10.38
CA ALA A 87 26.49 -2.15 -10.65
C ALA A 87 27.80 -2.91 -10.86
N GLU A 88 28.04 -3.94 -10.04
CA GLU A 88 29.23 -4.80 -10.07
C GLU A 88 29.10 -5.99 -11.05
N ARG A 89 27.97 -6.08 -11.76
CA ARG A 89 27.68 -7.13 -12.78
C ARG A 89 27.84 -8.54 -12.24
N ILE A 90 27.34 -8.78 -11.03
CA ILE A 90 27.37 -10.09 -10.39
C ILE A 90 26.15 -10.90 -10.86
N ASN A 91 26.41 -12.02 -11.53
CA ASN A 91 25.38 -12.90 -12.11
C ASN A 91 24.82 -13.93 -11.13
N SER A 92 25.03 -13.73 -9.83
CA SER A 92 24.48 -14.58 -8.77
C SER A 92 23.28 -13.88 -8.13
N ASP A 93 22.19 -14.62 -7.95
CA ASP A 93 21.05 -14.15 -7.15
C ASP A 93 21.22 -14.47 -5.66
N ASP A 94 22.36 -15.07 -5.27
CA ASP A 94 22.66 -15.41 -3.89
C ASP A 94 23.01 -14.16 -3.08
N PHE A 95 22.15 -13.86 -2.10
CA PHE A 95 22.33 -12.74 -1.20
C PHE A 95 23.53 -12.94 -0.26
N ASP A 96 23.77 -14.18 0.18
CA ASP A 96 24.87 -14.50 1.10
C ASP A 96 26.23 -14.24 0.42
N GLU A 97 26.32 -14.46 -0.90
CA GLU A 97 27.51 -14.13 -1.69
C GLU A 97 27.79 -12.62 -1.69
N LEU A 98 26.75 -11.78 -1.77
CA LEU A 98 26.89 -10.33 -1.73
C LEU A 98 27.35 -9.86 -0.35
N GLU A 99 26.78 -10.40 0.72
CA GLU A 99 27.21 -10.10 2.09
C GLU A 99 28.64 -10.56 2.37
N GLN A 100 29.09 -11.66 1.76
CA GLN A 100 30.47 -12.13 1.89
C GLN A 100 31.47 -11.25 1.13
N ARG A 101 31.05 -10.56 0.06
CA ARG A 101 31.92 -9.74 -0.80
C ARG A 101 31.93 -8.26 -0.45
N PHE A 102 30.84 -7.75 0.11
CA PHE A 102 30.68 -6.33 0.37
C PHE A 102 30.33 -6.06 1.84
N ILE A 103 30.64 -4.85 2.29
CA ILE A 103 30.14 -4.29 3.55
C ILE A 103 29.31 -3.08 3.19
N LEU A 104 28.00 -3.13 3.43
CA LEU A 104 27.12 -1.99 3.22
C LEU A 104 27.28 -0.95 4.35
N ILE A 105 27.38 0.32 3.98
CA ILE A 105 27.45 1.45 4.92
C ILE A 105 26.08 2.14 4.92
N GLN A 106 25.27 1.76 5.91
CA GLN A 106 23.86 2.13 6.01
C GLN A 106 23.66 3.57 6.49
N TYR A 107 22.47 4.11 6.24
CA TYR A 107 22.01 5.34 6.87
C TYR A 107 21.41 5.01 8.23
N ASN A 108 21.82 5.75 9.25
CA ASN A 108 21.36 5.53 10.63
C ASN A 108 20.08 6.30 10.98
N SER A 109 19.69 7.28 10.16
CA SER A 109 18.47 8.05 10.37
C SER A 109 17.98 8.70 9.07
N LYS A 110 16.73 9.17 9.10
CA LYS A 110 16.12 9.98 8.04
C LYS A 110 16.93 11.25 7.78
N GLU A 111 17.41 11.93 8.82
CA GLU A 111 18.17 13.17 8.71
C GLU A 111 19.52 12.93 8.02
N ALA A 112 20.19 11.82 8.34
CA ALA A 112 21.42 11.42 7.67
C ALA A 112 21.17 11.12 6.18
N PHE A 113 20.08 10.41 5.87
CA PHE A 113 19.67 10.12 4.50
C PHE A 113 19.40 11.40 3.68
N ILE A 114 18.58 12.32 4.21
CA ILE A 114 18.23 13.58 3.53
C ILE A 114 19.45 14.49 3.37
N LYS A 115 20.31 14.57 4.39
CA LYS A 115 21.52 15.40 4.34
C LYS A 115 22.45 14.98 3.22
N GLU A 116 22.63 13.69 3.02
CA GLU A 116 23.50 13.16 1.96
C GLU A 116 22.81 13.11 0.60
N ASN A 117 21.47 13.09 0.58
CA ASN A 117 20.68 13.00 -0.64
C ASN A 117 19.60 14.10 -0.68
N PRO A 118 19.99 15.38 -0.79
CA PRO A 118 19.04 16.49 -0.76
C PRO A 118 18.07 16.50 -1.96
N ALA A 119 18.42 15.79 -3.04
CA ALA A 119 17.60 15.62 -4.23
C ALA A 119 17.04 14.18 -4.36
N CYS A 120 17.00 13.41 -3.27
CA CYS A 120 16.74 11.97 -3.31
C CYS A 120 15.41 11.56 -3.91
N CYS A 121 14.43 12.45 -3.87
CA CYS A 121 13.06 12.03 -3.74
C CYS A 121 12.20 12.86 -4.68
N GLU A 122 12.22 12.48 -5.95
CA GLU A 122 11.30 13.02 -6.94
C GLU A 122 10.00 12.22 -6.85
N ARG A 123 8.89 12.92 -6.65
CA ARG A 123 7.57 12.29 -6.76
C ARG A 123 7.40 11.86 -8.21
N THR A 124 7.45 10.56 -8.46
CA THR A 124 7.20 10.01 -9.77
C THR A 124 5.73 9.60 -9.89
N TRP A 125 5.17 9.81 -11.07
CA TRP A 125 3.88 9.25 -11.39
C TRP A 125 4.11 7.75 -11.56
N GLY A 126 3.38 6.94 -10.79
CA GLY A 126 3.44 5.50 -10.97
C GLY A 126 3.21 5.12 -12.43
N LEU A 127 3.85 4.04 -12.87
CA LEU A 127 3.84 3.52 -14.26
C LEU A 127 2.53 3.89 -14.98
N VAL A 128 2.66 4.88 -15.84
CA VAL A 128 1.61 5.45 -16.65
C VAL A 128 1.38 4.52 -17.83
N GLU A 129 0.50 3.54 -17.66
CA GLU A 129 -0.32 3.11 -18.81
C GLU A 129 -1.58 3.98 -18.83
N GLY A 130 -1.47 5.19 -19.40
CA GLY A 130 -2.64 6.02 -19.70
C GLY A 130 -2.39 7.53 -19.76
N PRO A 131 -2.66 8.21 -20.89
CA PRO A 131 -2.65 9.66 -20.98
C PRO A 131 -3.96 10.22 -20.44
N VAL A 132 -4.15 10.21 -19.12
CA VAL A 132 -5.35 10.78 -18.50
C VAL A 132 -4.93 11.44 -17.18
N PHE A 133 -5.62 12.51 -16.79
CA PHE A 133 -5.49 13.30 -15.58
C PHE A 133 -4.52 14.49 -15.67
N ASP A 134 -5.12 15.66 -15.59
CA ASP A 134 -4.52 16.99 -15.72
C ASP A 134 -3.78 17.39 -14.44
N LEU A 135 -2.81 18.30 -14.56
CA LEU A 135 -1.80 18.63 -13.53
C LEU A 135 -2.41 19.07 -12.18
N TRP A 136 -3.58 19.70 -12.22
CA TRP A 136 -4.27 20.25 -11.04
C TRP A 136 -5.21 19.26 -10.34
N GLU A 137 -5.69 18.21 -11.02
CA GLU A 137 -6.45 17.12 -10.38
C GLU A 137 -5.55 16.21 -9.52
N ARG A 138 -4.23 16.36 -9.64
CA ARG A 138 -3.21 15.47 -9.08
C ARG A 138 -2.49 15.97 -7.83
N THR A 139 -2.62 17.25 -7.49
CA THR A 139 -2.18 17.81 -6.21
C THR A 139 -3.19 17.56 -5.10
N ASP A 140 -4.48 17.56 -5.44
CA ASP A 140 -5.61 17.26 -4.55
C ASP A 140 -6.26 15.89 -4.80
N GLY A 141 -5.71 15.12 -5.75
CA GLY A 141 -6.19 13.80 -6.13
C GLY A 141 -5.96 12.70 -5.10
N ILE A 142 -6.72 11.63 -5.28
CA ILE A 142 -6.97 10.57 -4.31
C ILE A 142 -6.08 9.32 -4.55
N GLY A 143 -5.33 9.24 -5.66
CA GLY A 143 -4.53 8.07 -6.05
C GLY A 143 -3.09 8.03 -5.51
N ASP A 144 -2.60 6.82 -5.21
CA ASP A 144 -1.28 6.51 -4.61
C ASP A 144 -0.12 7.38 -5.14
N GLY A 145 0.74 7.85 -4.23
CA GLY A 145 1.96 8.56 -4.58
C GLY A 145 3.13 7.58 -4.68
N MET A 146 3.71 7.42 -5.87
CA MET A 146 5.02 6.78 -6.00
C MET A 146 6.12 7.84 -5.84
N PHE A 147 7.20 7.45 -5.18
CA PHE A 147 8.41 8.25 -5.06
C PHE A 147 9.55 7.44 -5.66
N ASP A 148 10.29 8.07 -6.55
CA ASP A 148 11.57 7.56 -7.00
C ASP A 148 12.65 7.99 -6.01
N PHE A 149 13.37 7.00 -5.49
CA PHE A 149 14.42 7.19 -4.51
C PHE A 149 15.76 7.05 -5.22
N ARG A 150 16.27 8.19 -5.68
CA ARG A 150 17.62 8.30 -6.22
C ARG A 150 18.58 8.74 -5.13
N HIS A 151 19.21 7.78 -4.45
CA HIS A 151 20.13 8.02 -3.34
C HIS A 151 21.51 7.41 -3.59
N LYS A 152 22.47 7.86 -2.81
CA LYS A 152 23.82 7.33 -2.76
C LYS A 152 23.84 6.04 -1.95
N ILE A 153 24.45 5.01 -2.50
CA ILE A 153 24.73 3.74 -1.84
C ILE A 153 26.23 3.67 -1.62
N ARG A 154 26.63 3.40 -0.37
CA ARG A 154 28.02 3.41 0.07
C ARG A 154 28.38 2.03 0.56
N TYR A 155 29.49 1.48 0.09
CA TYR A 155 29.90 0.13 0.47
C TYR A 155 31.40 -0.06 0.34
N ILE A 156 31.92 -1.09 1.00
CA ILE A 156 33.31 -1.52 0.90
C ILE A 156 33.36 -2.83 0.13
N ASP A 157 34.19 -2.89 -0.91
CA ASP A 157 34.58 -4.14 -1.55
C ASP A 157 35.62 -4.85 -0.68
N LYS A 158 35.24 -5.98 -0.07
CA LYS A 158 36.11 -6.71 0.87
C LYS A 158 37.35 -7.30 0.18
N LYS A 159 37.26 -7.64 -1.11
CA LYS A 159 38.39 -8.24 -1.85
C LYS A 159 39.52 -7.23 -2.02
N HIS A 160 39.16 -5.98 -2.29
CA HIS A 160 40.12 -4.91 -2.57
C HIS A 160 40.28 -3.92 -1.41
N ASN A 161 39.46 -4.06 -0.36
CA ASN A 161 39.31 -3.11 0.74
C ASN A 161 39.11 -1.66 0.25
N THR A 162 38.27 -1.50 -0.79
CA THR A 162 38.05 -0.19 -1.43
C THR A 162 36.67 0.34 -1.09
N TYR A 163 36.61 1.62 -0.73
CA TYR A 163 35.36 2.35 -0.57
C TYR A 163 34.77 2.68 -1.94
N LYS A 164 33.49 2.38 -2.14
CA LYS A 164 32.76 2.62 -3.37
C LYS A 164 31.45 3.34 -3.08
N GLU A 165 31.08 4.21 -4.01
CA GLU A 165 29.78 4.89 -4.03
C GLU A 165 29.11 4.70 -5.37
N ILE A 166 27.82 4.38 -5.36
CA ILE A 166 26.96 4.38 -6.56
C ILE A 166 25.68 5.14 -6.26
N PHE A 167 24.98 5.62 -7.28
CA PHE A 167 23.61 6.09 -7.13
C PHE A 167 22.64 4.96 -7.47
N SER A 168 21.60 4.79 -6.66
CA SER A 168 20.46 3.92 -6.98
C SER A 168 19.83 4.37 -8.29
N LYS A 169 19.33 3.40 -9.06
CA LYS A 169 18.64 3.63 -10.33
C LYS A 169 17.28 2.99 -10.42
N TYR A 170 17.01 1.95 -9.61
CA TYR A 170 15.81 1.13 -9.75
C TYR A 170 15.03 0.94 -8.45
N ILE A 171 15.20 1.84 -7.48
CA ILE A 171 14.51 1.77 -6.19
C ILE A 171 13.33 2.74 -6.20
N TYR A 172 12.12 2.20 -6.14
CA TYR A 172 10.87 2.94 -6.12
C TYR A 172 10.07 2.56 -4.88
N TYR A 173 9.52 3.55 -4.18
CA TYR A 173 8.61 3.30 -3.07
C TYR A 173 7.23 3.86 -3.37
N GLN A 174 6.25 2.96 -3.32
CA GLN A 174 4.84 3.30 -3.41
C GLN A 174 4.33 3.59 -1.99
N VAL A 175 3.76 4.78 -1.80
CA VAL A 175 3.11 5.16 -0.55
C VAL A 175 1.64 5.47 -0.82
N ASN A 176 0.78 4.79 -0.08
CA ASN A 176 -0.65 5.04 -0.13
C ASN A 176 -0.94 6.44 0.43
N ASN A 177 -1.94 7.11 -0.13
CA ASN A 177 -2.38 8.43 0.34
C ASN A 177 -3.05 8.39 1.71
N CYS A 178 -3.48 7.21 2.14
CA CYS A 178 -4.33 7.03 3.31
C CYS A 178 -3.71 6.01 4.26
N GLY A 179 -3.62 6.38 5.54
CA GLY A 179 -3.30 5.46 6.62
C GLY A 179 -4.55 4.99 7.35
N TYR A 180 -4.61 3.73 7.77
CA TYR A 180 -5.67 3.25 8.66
C TYR A 180 -5.71 4.11 9.95
N ALA A 181 -6.91 4.50 10.40
CA ALA A 181 -7.14 5.28 11.62
C ALA A 181 -6.82 4.52 12.93
N LEU A 182 -6.08 3.42 12.87
CA LEU A 182 -5.56 2.75 14.05
C LEU A 182 -4.13 3.24 14.24
N GLY A 183 -3.96 4.09 15.26
CA GLY A 183 -2.68 4.64 15.67
C GLY A 183 -1.69 3.58 16.13
N LEU A 184 -1.16 2.82 15.19
CA LEU A 184 0.17 2.23 15.32
C LEU A 184 1.15 3.37 15.11
N SER A 185 1.37 4.08 16.20
CA SER A 185 2.57 4.84 16.47
C SER A 185 3.76 4.06 15.94
N LEU A 186 4.43 4.58 14.91
CA LEU A 186 5.80 4.21 14.58
C LEU A 186 6.68 4.75 15.71
N THR A 187 6.72 4.00 16.80
CA THR A 187 7.76 4.05 17.85
C THR A 187 8.71 2.90 17.64
#